data_AF-A0A7C4B6W4-F1
#
_entry.id   AF-A0A7C4B6W4-F1
#
_cell.length_a   1.000
_cell.length_b   1.000
_cell.length_c   1.000
_cell.angle_alpha   90.00
_cell.angle_beta   90.00
_cell.angle_gamma   90.00
#
_symmetry.space_group_name_H-M   'P 1'
#
loop_
_entity.id
_entity.type
_entity.pdbx_description
1 polymer ?
#
loop_
_entity_poly.entity_id
_entity_poly.type
_entity_poly.pdbx_seq_one_letter_code
_entity_poly.pdbx_strand_id
1 'polypeptide(L)'
;MNVHIVTCGTSILENYSRHPNIPSEDSGIIMVDYEVFKRASPKYEFFIRVYEFFKANPYDVSAEINAMKKFLEDKLVDEVYLYHTDTGKGLFCARIIEKFLTDVHKLRVETIRVEGFGVEGFFEDGLINLLDKVIDKTSRLVKAGNNVFLNATGGFKPENA
;
A
#
# COMPACT_ATOMS: atom_id res chain seq x y z
N MET A 1 -12.09 -8.35 -16.73
CA MET A 1 -11.29 -7.18 -16.32
C MET A 1 -9.89 -7.64 -15.94
N ASN A 2 -8.90 -6.77 -16.03
CA ASN A 2 -7.55 -6.97 -15.53
C ASN A 2 -7.48 -6.41 -14.10
N VAL A 3 -7.49 -7.33 -13.13
CA VAL A 3 -7.55 -7.01 -11.71
C VAL A 3 -6.18 -7.25 -11.09
N HIS A 4 -5.66 -6.26 -10.38
CA HIS A 4 -4.37 -6.33 -9.71
C HIS A 4 -4.56 -6.50 -8.21
N ILE A 5 -4.00 -7.57 -7.64
CA ILE A 5 -3.87 -7.76 -6.20
C ILE A 5 -2.47 -7.35 -5.81
N VAL A 6 -2.32 -6.41 -4.88
CA VAL A 6 -1.04 -5.79 -4.54
C VAL A 6 -0.84 -5.81 -3.04
N THR A 7 0.28 -6.32 -2.57
CA THR A 7 0.68 -6.19 -1.16
C THR A 7 1.44 -4.89 -0.94
N CYS A 8 1.05 -4.14 0.09
CA CYS A 8 1.56 -2.81 0.40
C CYS A 8 2.54 -2.87 1.57
N GLY A 9 3.75 -2.34 1.35
CA GLY A 9 4.72 -2.07 2.41
C GLY A 9 4.76 -0.61 2.85
N THR A 10 5.86 -0.27 3.52
CA THR A 10 6.10 1.02 4.17
C THR A 10 7.11 1.90 3.44
N SER A 11 7.55 1.48 2.25
CA SER A 11 8.62 2.09 1.45
C SER A 11 8.42 3.58 1.19
N ILE A 12 7.17 4.02 1.01
CA ILE A 12 6.83 5.44 0.80
C ILE A 12 7.27 6.29 1.99
N LEU A 13 6.97 5.85 3.22
CA LEU A 13 7.35 6.56 4.43
C LEU A 13 8.85 6.47 4.71
N GLU A 14 9.49 5.34 4.39
CA GLU A 14 10.95 5.19 4.52
C GLU A 14 11.72 6.08 3.54
N ASN A 15 11.21 6.24 2.32
CA ASN A 15 11.81 7.12 1.33
C ASN A 15 11.54 8.59 1.67
N TYR A 16 10.35 8.91 2.16
CA TYR A 16 10.03 10.25 2.63
C TYR A 16 10.90 10.66 3.82
N SER A 17 11.12 9.78 4.80
CA SER A 17 11.92 10.09 6.00
C SER A 17 13.40 10.39 5.70
N ARG A 18 13.91 9.93 4.54
CA ARG A 18 15.27 10.20 4.07
C ARG A 18 15.38 11.47 3.23
N HIS A 19 14.27 12.11 2.89
CA HIS A 19 14.28 13.31 2.07
C HIS A 19 14.87 14.49 2.87
N PRO A 20 15.85 15.25 2.31
CA PRO A 20 16.67 16.18 3.08
C PRO A 20 15.90 17.36 3.71
N ASN A 21 14.69 17.64 3.22
CA ASN A 21 13.90 18.81 3.60
C ASN A 21 12.54 18.46 4.22
N ILE A 22 12.42 17.31 4.91
CA ILE A 22 11.18 17.00 5.63
C ILE A 22 11.01 17.90 6.86
N PRO A 23 9.78 18.34 7.16
CA PRO A 23 9.47 19.00 8.42
C PRO A 23 9.84 18.13 9.63
N SER A 24 10.36 18.74 10.70
CA SER A 24 10.72 18.01 11.93
C SER A 24 9.53 17.30 12.58
N GLU A 25 8.33 17.89 12.46
CA GLU A 25 7.08 17.25 12.91
C GLU A 25 6.79 15.95 12.16
N ASP A 26 7.09 15.89 10.86
CA ASP A 26 6.83 14.70 10.04
C ASP A 26 7.76 13.56 10.48
N SER A 27 9.03 13.87 10.75
CA SER A 27 9.97 12.91 11.33
C SER A 27 9.46 12.34 12.66
N GLY A 28 8.92 13.20 13.53
CA GLY A 28 8.33 12.75 14.80
C GLY A 28 7.11 11.85 14.62
N ILE A 29 6.23 12.20 13.66
CA ILE A 29 5.04 11.40 13.33
C ILE A 29 5.44 10.01 12.81
N ILE A 30 6.39 9.93 11.86
CA ILE A 30 6.79 8.66 11.21
C ILE A 30 7.35 7.65 12.23
N MET A 31 7.99 8.12 13.29
CA MET A 31 8.57 7.26 14.32
C MET A 31 7.52 6.56 15.19
N VAL A 32 6.29 7.07 15.24
CA VAL A 32 5.22 6.55 16.11
C VAL A 32 4.07 6.05 15.26
N ASP A 33 3.94 4.73 15.12
CA ASP A 33 2.94 4.09 14.25
C ASP A 33 1.51 4.56 14.50
N TYR A 34 1.15 4.76 15.77
CA TYR A 34 -0.16 5.31 16.16
C TYR A 34 -0.41 6.74 15.65
N GLU A 35 0.63 7.59 15.61
CA GLU A 35 0.51 8.95 15.08
C GLU A 35 0.39 8.95 13.55
N VAL A 36 1.05 8.01 12.88
CA VAL A 36 0.87 7.75 11.43
C VAL A 36 -0.56 7.30 11.16
N PHE A 37 -1.08 6.32 11.92
CA PHE A 37 -2.45 5.81 11.79
C PHE A 37 -3.49 6.93 11.87
N LYS A 38 -3.38 7.79 12.90
CA LYS A 38 -4.30 8.93 13.09
C LYS A 38 -4.34 9.87 11.90
N ARG A 39 -3.25 9.96 11.13
CA ARG A 39 -3.08 10.90 10.02
C ARG A 39 -3.22 10.24 8.65
N ALA A 40 -3.69 8.99 8.56
CA ALA A 40 -3.91 8.27 7.31
C ALA A 40 -5.16 8.74 6.53
N SER A 41 -5.29 10.05 6.33
CA SER A 41 -6.43 10.67 5.63
C SER A 41 -6.02 12.01 4.99
N PRO A 42 -6.56 12.36 3.80
CA PRO A 42 -6.27 13.63 3.11
C PRO A 42 -6.62 14.92 3.86
N LYS A 43 -7.30 14.83 5.02
CA LYS A 43 -7.61 15.99 5.86
C LYS A 43 -6.42 16.50 6.68
N TYR A 44 -5.33 15.72 6.78
CA TYR A 44 -4.15 16.08 7.55
C TYR A 44 -3.03 16.56 6.64
N GLU A 45 -2.33 17.62 7.04
CA GLU A 45 -1.22 18.17 6.25
C GLU A 45 -0.08 17.18 6.04
N PHE A 46 0.23 16.36 7.05
CA PHE A 46 1.19 15.26 6.93
C PHE A 46 0.86 14.34 5.75
N PHE A 47 -0.41 13.95 5.59
CA PHE A 47 -0.85 13.12 4.47
C PHE A 47 -0.64 13.82 3.13
N ILE A 48 -1.03 15.10 3.05
CA ILE A 48 -0.89 15.89 1.82
C ILE A 48 0.58 16.01 1.43
N ARG A 49 1.47 16.33 2.38
CA ARG A 49 2.91 16.45 2.11
C ARG A 49 3.53 15.15 1.62
N VAL A 50 3.23 14.03 2.27
CA VAL A 50 3.72 12.71 1.82
C VAL A 50 3.16 12.37 0.44
N TYR A 51 1.88 12.66 0.19
CA TYR A 51 1.27 12.42 -1.11
C TYR A 51 1.92 13.23 -2.23
N GLU A 52 2.20 14.52 -2.02
CA GLU A 52 2.86 15.36 -3.01
C GLU A 52 4.32 14.91 -3.25
N PHE A 53 5.05 14.55 -2.19
CA PHE A 53 6.38 13.93 -2.33
C PHE A 53 6.33 12.66 -3.18
N PHE A 54 5.40 11.75 -2.85
CA PHE A 54 5.22 10.50 -3.55
C PHE A 54 4.85 10.72 -5.03
N LYS A 55 3.90 11.62 -5.29
CA LYS A 55 3.41 11.92 -6.64
C LYS A 55 4.46 12.54 -7.55
N ALA A 56 5.48 13.19 -7.00
CA ALA A 56 6.58 13.74 -7.79
C ALA A 56 7.39 12.64 -8.51
N ASN A 57 7.64 11.49 -7.85
CA ASN A 57 8.41 10.36 -8.39
C ASN A 57 7.84 9.01 -7.93
N PRO A 58 6.61 8.64 -8.36
CA PRO A 58 5.87 7.53 -7.74
C PRO A 58 6.52 6.16 -7.98
N TYR A 59 7.15 5.97 -9.14
CA TYR A 59 7.80 4.71 -9.52
C TYR A 59 9.15 4.49 -8.83
N ASP A 60 9.81 5.54 -8.36
CA ASP A 60 11.06 5.42 -7.61
C ASP A 60 10.80 5.27 -6.10
N VAL A 61 9.69 5.86 -5.63
CA VAL A 61 9.35 5.91 -4.20
C VAL A 61 8.60 4.65 -3.73
N SER A 62 7.83 3.97 -4.60
CA SER A 62 7.06 2.77 -4.26
C SER A 62 7.39 1.61 -5.20
N ALA A 63 7.85 0.51 -4.63
CA ALA A 63 8.07 -0.74 -5.36
C ALA A 63 6.77 -1.30 -5.96
N GLU A 64 5.65 -1.13 -5.25
CA GLU A 64 4.32 -1.54 -5.67
C GLU A 64 3.90 -0.85 -6.96
N ILE A 65 4.06 0.47 -7.00
CA ILE A 65 3.70 1.28 -8.18
C ILE A 65 4.70 1.07 -9.31
N ASN A 66 5.99 0.90 -9.01
CA ASN A 66 7.00 0.56 -10.01
C ASN A 66 6.68 -0.75 -10.73
N ALA A 67 6.33 -1.80 -10.00
CA ALA A 67 5.99 -3.10 -10.57
C ALA A 67 4.71 -3.05 -11.43
N MET A 68 3.83 -2.08 -11.20
CA MET A 68 2.65 -1.84 -12.02
C MET A 68 2.89 -0.87 -13.20
N LYS A 69 4.06 -0.23 -13.29
CA LYS A 69 4.31 0.89 -14.21
C LYS A 69 3.84 0.63 -15.63
N LYS A 70 4.29 -0.46 -16.25
CA LYS A 70 3.94 -0.80 -17.62
C LYS A 70 2.44 -1.04 -17.80
N PHE A 71 1.80 -1.74 -16.87
CA PHE A 71 0.35 -1.98 -16.92
C PHE A 71 -0.45 -0.68 -16.80
N LEU A 72 0.01 0.25 -15.96
CA LEU A 72 -0.61 1.56 -15.80
C LEU A 72 -0.44 2.44 -17.04
N GLU A 73 0.76 2.46 -17.63
CA GLU A 73 1.08 3.21 -18.86
C GLU A 73 0.27 2.68 -20.06
N ASP A 74 0.18 1.35 -20.19
CA ASP A 74 -0.56 0.68 -21.26
C ASP A 74 -2.09 0.66 -21.00
N LYS A 75 -2.56 1.22 -19.88
CA LYS A 75 -3.97 1.22 -19.43
C LYS A 75 -4.58 -0.18 -19.39
N LEU A 76 -3.79 -1.15 -18.92
CA LEU A 76 -4.17 -2.55 -18.77
C LEU A 76 -4.64 -2.89 -17.35
N VAL A 77 -4.97 -1.90 -16.52
CA VAL A 77 -5.48 -2.08 -15.17
C VAL A 77 -6.91 -1.57 -15.11
N ASP A 78 -7.85 -2.40 -14.68
CA ASP A 78 -9.25 -2.00 -14.47
C ASP A 78 -9.55 -1.76 -12.99
N GLU A 79 -8.94 -2.54 -12.11
CA GLU A 79 -9.26 -2.56 -10.67
C GLU A 79 -8.06 -3.04 -9.85
N VAL A 80 -7.91 -2.47 -8.64
CA VAL A 80 -6.79 -2.76 -7.75
C VAL A 80 -7.26 -3.09 -6.34
N TYR A 81 -6.73 -4.15 -5.78
CA TYR A 81 -6.91 -4.55 -4.38
C TYR A 81 -5.59 -4.38 -3.63
N LEU A 82 -5.55 -3.47 -2.66
CA LEU A 82 -4.38 -3.15 -1.87
C LEU A 82 -4.44 -3.84 -0.51
N TYR A 83 -3.62 -4.87 -0.32
CA TYR A 83 -3.52 -5.61 0.93
C TYR A 83 -2.45 -4.97 1.81
N HIS A 84 -2.81 -4.57 3.01
CA HIS A 84 -1.89 -3.94 3.95
C HIS A 84 -1.97 -4.61 5.32
N THR A 85 -0.87 -4.57 6.07
CA THR A 85 -0.84 -5.01 7.47
C THR A 85 -1.76 -4.13 8.33
N ASP A 86 -2.08 -4.61 9.53
CA ASP A 86 -2.89 -3.90 10.51
C ASP A 86 -2.15 -2.77 11.25
N THR A 87 -0.97 -2.37 10.77
CA THR A 87 -0.18 -1.26 11.27
C THR A 87 -0.65 0.09 10.72
N GLY A 88 -0.35 1.17 11.44
CA GLY A 88 -0.57 2.55 11.02
C GLY A 88 0.18 2.91 9.75
N LYS A 89 1.46 2.53 9.66
CA LYS A 89 2.30 2.75 8.47
C LYS A 89 1.79 1.99 7.25
N GLY A 90 1.38 0.73 7.42
CA GLY A 90 0.80 -0.09 6.35
C GLY A 90 -0.48 0.53 5.80
N LEU A 91 -1.42 0.88 6.68
CA LEU A 91 -2.64 1.60 6.29
C LEU A 91 -2.33 2.92 5.58
N PHE A 92 -1.42 3.73 6.14
CA PHE A 92 -1.09 5.03 5.58
C PHE A 92 -0.55 4.91 4.15
N CYS A 93 0.42 4.02 3.93
CA CYS A 93 0.99 3.82 2.59
C CYS A 93 -0.05 3.30 1.60
N ALA A 94 -0.91 2.37 2.02
CA ALA A 94 -2.02 1.89 1.18
C ALA A 94 -2.98 3.02 0.79
N ARG A 95 -3.28 3.97 1.70
CA ARG A 95 -4.12 5.14 1.40
C ARG A 95 -3.44 6.14 0.45
N ILE A 96 -2.12 6.31 0.55
CA ILE A 96 -1.36 7.15 -0.42
C ILE A 96 -1.44 6.53 -1.83
N ILE A 97 -1.21 5.22 -1.93
CA ILE A 97 -1.30 4.47 -3.20
C ILE A 97 -2.73 4.51 -3.76
N GLU A 98 -3.74 4.25 -2.93
CA GLU A 98 -5.16 4.31 -3.30
C GLU A 98 -5.51 5.68 -3.89
N LYS A 99 -5.12 6.77 -3.21
CA LYS A 99 -5.35 8.13 -3.70
C LYS A 99 -4.67 8.37 -5.03
N PHE A 100 -3.43 7.91 -5.22
CA PHE A 100 -2.71 8.09 -6.48
C PHE A 100 -3.38 7.36 -7.64
N LEU A 101 -3.69 6.08 -7.47
CA LEU A 101 -4.34 5.27 -8.50
C LEU A 101 -5.74 5.80 -8.85
N THR A 102 -6.47 6.29 -7.85
CA THR A 102 -7.79 6.91 -8.04
C THR A 102 -7.69 8.27 -8.74
N ASP A 103 -6.83 9.16 -8.26
CA ASP A 103 -6.78 10.54 -8.76
C ASP A 103 -6.09 10.65 -10.13
N VAL A 104 -5.00 9.91 -10.33
CA VAL A 104 -4.15 10.01 -11.53
C VAL A 104 -4.62 9.03 -12.61
N HIS A 105 -4.87 7.78 -12.23
CA HIS A 105 -5.22 6.72 -13.19
C HIS A 105 -6.73 6.45 -13.31
N LYS A 106 -7.57 7.08 -12.45
CA LYS A 106 -9.04 6.93 -12.45
C LYS A 106 -9.49 5.48 -12.25
N LEU A 107 -8.71 4.71 -11.48
CA LEU A 107 -8.98 3.31 -11.21
C LEU A 107 -9.93 3.12 -10.02
N ARG A 108 -10.66 1.99 -10.03
CA ARG A 108 -11.33 1.50 -8.83
C ARG A 108 -10.30 0.82 -7.93
N VAL A 109 -10.26 1.22 -6.67
CA VAL A 109 -9.31 0.69 -5.69
C VAL A 109 -10.03 0.31 -4.42
N GLU A 110 -9.70 -0.85 -3.86
CA GLU A 110 -10.18 -1.31 -2.55
C GLU A 110 -8.98 -1.66 -1.65
N THR A 111 -8.97 -1.12 -0.43
CA THR A 111 -7.97 -1.45 0.59
C THR A 111 -8.46 -2.58 1.50
N ILE A 112 -7.66 -3.63 1.65
CA ILE A 112 -7.96 -4.80 2.48
C ILE A 112 -6.94 -4.89 3.61
N ARG A 113 -7.42 -4.81 4.85
CA ARG A 113 -6.60 -5.01 6.05
C ARG A 113 -6.32 -6.49 6.27
N VAL A 114 -5.07 -6.83 6.56
CA VAL A 114 -4.62 -8.16 7.00
C VAL A 114 -4.17 -8.07 8.46
N GLU A 115 -4.69 -8.95 9.30
CA GLU A 115 -4.46 -8.94 10.75
C GLU A 115 -3.33 -9.89 11.12
N GLY A 116 -2.73 -9.69 12.30
CA GLY A 116 -1.71 -10.58 12.86
C GLY A 116 -0.27 -10.11 12.65
N PHE A 117 -0.08 -8.92 12.07
CA PHE A 117 1.25 -8.33 11.85
C PHE A 117 1.58 -7.21 12.84
N GLY A 118 0.61 -6.70 13.61
CA GLY A 118 0.84 -5.71 14.67
C GLY A 118 1.17 -6.31 16.04
N VAL A 119 1.37 -7.62 16.17
CA VAL A 119 1.62 -8.31 17.44
C VAL A 119 2.88 -9.18 17.34
N GLU A 120 3.88 -8.90 18.19
CA GLU A 120 5.11 -9.70 18.27
C GLU A 120 4.82 -11.18 18.52
N GLY A 121 5.45 -12.07 17.73
CA GLY A 121 5.30 -13.53 17.85
C GLY A 121 4.18 -14.16 17.01
N PHE A 122 3.35 -13.36 16.32
CA PHE A 122 2.22 -13.85 15.52
C PHE A 122 2.41 -13.71 13.99
N PHE A 123 3.64 -13.47 13.54
CA PHE A 123 3.95 -13.26 12.11
C PHE A 123 3.49 -14.41 11.21
N GLU A 124 3.65 -15.67 11.67
CA GLU A 124 3.20 -16.85 10.92
C GLU A 124 1.69 -16.88 10.74
N ASP A 125 0.92 -16.56 11.79
CA ASP A 125 -0.54 -16.45 11.73
C ASP A 125 -0.98 -15.32 10.79
N GLY A 126 -0.25 -14.19 10.81
CA GLY A 126 -0.43 -13.11 9.85
C GLY A 126 -0.23 -13.57 8.41
N LEU A 127 0.82 -14.34 8.12
CA LEU A 127 1.08 -14.86 6.77
C LEU A 127 -0.01 -15.82 6.30
N ILE A 128 -0.51 -16.68 7.18
CA ILE A 128 -1.65 -17.55 6.88
C ILE A 128 -2.89 -16.72 6.54
N ASN A 129 -3.18 -15.67 7.33
CA ASN A 129 -4.30 -14.77 7.08
C ASN A 129 -4.17 -14.04 5.74
N LEU A 130 -2.97 -13.55 5.39
CA LEU A 130 -2.70 -12.96 4.08
C LEU A 130 -3.02 -13.96 2.97
N LEU A 131 -2.47 -15.17 3.08
CA LEU A 131 -2.61 -16.20 2.06
C LEU A 131 -4.08 -16.56 1.86
N ASP A 132 -4.83 -16.78 2.95
CA ASP A 132 -6.26 -17.10 2.90
C ASP A 132 -7.06 -16.00 2.19
N LYS A 133 -6.82 -14.72 2.56
CA LYS A 133 -7.53 -13.60 1.94
C LYS A 133 -7.16 -13.39 0.47
N VAL A 134 -5.91 -13.64 0.08
CA VAL A 134 -5.48 -13.54 -1.32
C VAL A 134 -6.04 -14.69 -2.15
N ILE A 135 -5.99 -15.93 -1.64
CA ILE A 135 -6.52 -17.12 -2.32
C ILE A 135 -8.02 -17.00 -2.53
N ASP A 136 -8.79 -16.68 -1.48
CA ASP A 136 -10.24 -16.55 -1.56
C ASP A 136 -10.65 -15.46 -2.57
N LYS A 137 -10.01 -14.28 -2.50
CA LYS A 137 -10.28 -13.19 -3.45
C LYS A 137 -9.92 -13.57 -4.88
N THR A 138 -8.75 -14.15 -5.09
CA THR A 138 -8.29 -14.60 -6.42
C THR A 138 -9.26 -15.62 -7.01
N SER A 139 -9.67 -16.62 -6.22
CA SER A 139 -10.62 -17.65 -6.64
C SER A 139 -11.96 -17.07 -7.09
N ARG A 140 -12.50 -16.11 -6.33
CA ARG A 140 -13.76 -15.42 -6.69
C ARG A 140 -13.62 -14.61 -7.98
N LEU A 141 -12.53 -13.86 -8.13
CA LEU A 141 -12.29 -13.02 -9.31
C LEU A 141 -12.10 -13.87 -10.58
N VAL A 142 -11.36 -14.97 -10.49
CA VAL A 142 -11.16 -15.92 -11.60
C VAL A 142 -12.47 -16.59 -11.99
N LYS A 143 -13.27 -17.06 -11.02
CA LYS A 143 -14.60 -17.63 -11.28
C LYS A 143 -15.55 -16.64 -11.97
N ALA A 144 -15.38 -15.34 -11.71
CA ALA A 144 -16.11 -14.27 -12.37
C ALA A 144 -15.55 -13.89 -13.76
N GLY A 145 -14.53 -14.61 -14.28
CA GLY A 145 -13.97 -14.40 -15.61
C GLY A 145 -12.95 -13.26 -15.70
N ASN A 146 -12.32 -12.87 -14.58
CA ASN A 146 -11.29 -11.82 -14.58
C ASN A 146 -9.88 -12.39 -14.76
N ASN A 147 -9.02 -11.60 -15.40
CA ASN A 147 -7.57 -11.83 -15.39
C ASN A 147 -7.03 -11.25 -14.09
N VAL A 148 -6.36 -12.08 -13.28
CA VAL A 148 -5.82 -11.65 -11.98
C VAL A 148 -4.30 -11.59 -12.05
N PHE A 149 -3.74 -10.45 -11.66
CA PHE A 149 -2.31 -10.20 -11.58
C PHE A 149 -1.94 -10.00 -10.10
N LEU A 150 -1.03 -10.84 -9.58
CA LEU A 150 -0.55 -10.72 -8.21
C LEU A 150 0.79 -10.00 -8.17
N ASN A 151 0.83 -8.89 -7.43
CA ASN A 151 2.03 -8.11 -7.17
C ASN A 151 2.40 -8.22 -5.68
N ALA A 152 3.33 -9.12 -5.38
CA ALA A 152 3.78 -9.43 -4.02
C ALA A 152 5.09 -8.68 -3.65
N THR A 153 5.26 -7.43 -4.09
CA THR A 153 6.52 -6.69 -3.93
C THR A 153 6.72 -6.05 -2.55
N GLY A 154 5.66 -5.89 -1.74
CA GLY A 154 5.71 -5.12 -0.48
C GLY A 154 5.13 -5.83 0.74
N GLY A 155 5.57 -5.39 1.92
CA GLY A 155 4.76 -5.37 3.16
C GLY A 155 4.75 -6.57 4.09
N PHE A 156 5.25 -7.73 3.68
CA PHE A 156 5.11 -8.96 4.48
C PHE A 156 6.44 -9.71 4.68
N LYS A 157 7.55 -8.98 4.72
CA LYS A 157 8.84 -9.53 5.11
C LYS A 157 8.99 -9.50 6.64
N PRO A 158 9.67 -10.47 7.26
CA PRO A 158 9.82 -10.52 8.72
C PRO A 158 10.40 -9.24 9.32
N GLU A 159 11.31 -8.57 8.61
CA GLU A 159 11.93 -7.31 9.06
C GLU A 159 10.99 -6.09 9.06
N ASN A 160 9.82 -6.21 8.42
CA ASN A 160 8.83 -5.14 8.30
C ASN A 160 7.61 -5.36 9.22
N ALA A 161 7.59 -6.46 9.97
CA ALA A 161 6.57 -6.81 10.97
C ALA A 161 7.05 -6.47 12.39
#